data_AF-A0A2D8PN19-F1
#
_entry.id   AF-A0A2D8PN19-F1
#
_cell.length_a   1.000
_cell.length_b   1.000
_cell.length_c   1.000
_cell.angle_alpha   90.00
_cell.angle_beta   90.00
_cell.angle_gamma   90.00
#
_symmetry.space_group_name_H-M   'P 1'
#
loop_
_entity.id
_entity.type
_entity.pdbx_description
1 polymer ?
#
loop_
_entity_poly.entity_id
_entity_poly.type
_entity_poly.pdbx_seq_one_letter_code
_entity_poly.pdbx_strand_id
1 'polypeptide(L)'
;MGLKCLRNESAEDEIYGITEEWAAGKLLAEIEALANHHGFGALPVENAEDAYSQPLYEERGEIQQINDPWYGSRKAQGPVPLYSGTPGYIEVAGNPIGWDTENVLRLFCGLTSEMIKELEVIHVIGKLAGADNLRDWW
;
A
#
# COMPACT_ATOMS: atom_id res chain seq x y z
N MET A 1 -39.26 3.47 11.15
CA MET A 1 -39.23 2.33 12.08
C MET A 1 -37.77 2.05 12.38
N GLY A 2 -37.23 2.62 13.46
CA GLY A 2 -35.80 2.57 13.75
C GLY A 2 -35.41 1.20 14.28
N LEU A 3 -34.48 0.52 13.60
CA LEU A 3 -33.79 -0.62 14.20
C LEU A 3 -32.91 -0.10 15.33
N LYS A 4 -33.39 -0.26 16.57
CA LYS A 4 -32.55 -0.12 17.76
C LYS A 4 -31.70 -1.38 17.83
N CYS A 5 -30.40 -1.26 17.62
CA CYS A 5 -29.44 -2.33 17.91
C CYS A 5 -29.54 -2.63 19.42
N LEU A 6 -30.21 -3.72 19.78
CA LEU A 6 -30.23 -4.23 21.15
C LEU A 6 -28.95 -5.02 21.37
N ARG A 7 -27.82 -4.30 21.47
CA ARG A 7 -26.54 -4.93 21.78
C ARG A 7 -26.61 -5.52 23.19
N ASN A 8 -26.43 -6.84 23.30
CA ASN A 8 -26.36 -7.56 24.57
C ASN A 8 -25.01 -8.26 24.64
N GLU A 9 -24.05 -7.62 25.28
CA GLU A 9 -22.65 -8.08 25.37
C GLU A 9 -22.55 -9.48 25.97
N SER A 10 -23.38 -9.82 26.97
CA SER A 10 -23.39 -11.16 27.57
C SER A 10 -23.82 -12.26 26.61
N ALA A 11 -24.69 -11.96 25.65
CA ALA A 11 -25.12 -12.93 24.63
C ALA A 11 -24.09 -13.04 23.50
N GLU A 12 -23.38 -11.95 23.18
CA GLU A 12 -22.27 -11.93 22.21
C GLU A 12 -21.12 -12.83 22.70
N ASP A 13 -20.70 -12.68 23.96
CA ASP A 13 -19.62 -13.47 24.56
C ASP A 13 -19.94 -14.97 24.58
N GLU A 14 -21.20 -15.35 24.87
CA GLU A 14 -21.64 -16.74 24.85
C GLU A 14 -21.58 -17.33 23.43
N ILE A 15 -22.06 -16.58 22.43
CA ILE A 15 -22.01 -17.01 21.02
C ILE A 15 -20.56 -17.14 20.56
N TYR A 16 -19.68 -16.20 20.91
CA TYR A 16 -18.28 -16.26 20.53
C TYR A 16 -17.55 -17.42 21.21
N GLY A 17 -17.83 -17.70 22.49
CA GLY A 17 -17.27 -18.85 23.19
C GLY A 17 -17.64 -20.19 22.54
N ILE A 18 -18.91 -20.38 22.19
CA ILE A 18 -19.37 -21.58 21.47
C ILE A 18 -18.72 -21.68 20.09
N THR A 19 -18.57 -20.55 19.39
CA THR A 19 -17.94 -20.51 18.06
C THR A 19 -16.46 -20.87 18.12
N GLU A 20 -15.73 -20.35 19.12
CA GLU A 20 -14.32 -20.63 19.36
C GLU A 20 -14.11 -22.11 19.69
N GLU A 21 -14.89 -22.66 20.62
CA GLU A 21 -14.82 -24.09 20.99
C GLU A 21 -15.09 -24.99 19.78
N TRP A 22 -16.09 -24.65 18.96
CA TRP A 22 -16.38 -25.39 17.73
C TRP A 22 -15.25 -25.28 16.70
N ALA A 23 -14.60 -24.13 16.56
CA ALA A 23 -13.53 -23.91 15.58
C ALA A 23 -12.19 -24.52 16.00
N ALA A 24 -11.88 -24.59 17.30
CA ALA A 24 -10.58 -24.99 17.84
C ALA A 24 -10.07 -26.37 17.37
N GLY A 25 -10.99 -27.29 17.05
CA GLY A 25 -10.66 -28.64 16.58
C GLY A 25 -10.65 -28.82 15.06
N LYS A 26 -10.78 -27.75 14.26
CA LYS A 26 -10.90 -27.83 12.79
C LYS A 26 -9.74 -27.15 12.10
N LEU A 27 -9.37 -27.68 10.94
CA LEU A 27 -8.46 -27.03 10.01
C LEU A 27 -9.18 -25.90 9.28
N LEU A 28 -8.43 -24.88 8.86
CA LEU A 28 -8.94 -23.76 8.06
C LEU A 28 -9.75 -24.25 6.84
N ALA A 29 -9.19 -25.18 6.07
CA ALA A 29 -9.84 -25.72 4.88
C ALA A 29 -11.19 -26.42 5.18
N GLU A 30 -11.35 -27.02 6.36
CA GLU A 30 -12.63 -27.61 6.78
C GLU A 30 -13.66 -26.53 7.08
N ILE A 31 -13.24 -25.46 7.76
CA ILE A 31 -14.10 -24.30 8.05
C ILE A 31 -14.52 -23.61 6.75
N GLU A 32 -13.60 -23.39 5.81
CA GLU A 32 -13.89 -22.80 4.50
C GLU A 32 -14.86 -23.67 3.68
N ALA A 33 -14.70 -25.00 3.72
CA ALA A 33 -15.64 -25.91 3.06
C ALA A 33 -17.05 -25.83 3.67
N LEU A 34 -17.15 -25.76 5.01
CA LEU A 34 -18.41 -25.59 5.73
C LEU A 34 -19.04 -24.22 5.45
N ALA A 35 -18.23 -23.16 5.41
CA ALA A 35 -18.63 -21.79 5.07
C ALA A 35 -19.26 -21.73 3.68
N ASN A 36 -18.61 -22.32 2.68
CA ASN A 36 -19.14 -22.43 1.32
C ASN A 36 -20.41 -23.28 1.25
N HIS A 37 -20.48 -24.37 2.01
CA HIS A 37 -21.65 -25.26 2.02
C HIS A 37 -22.88 -24.63 2.69
N HIS A 38 -22.69 -23.94 3.81
CA HIS A 38 -23.77 -23.38 4.63
C HIS A 38 -24.05 -21.89 4.40
N GLY A 39 -23.21 -21.20 3.60
CA GLY A 39 -23.44 -19.81 3.18
C GLY A 39 -23.08 -18.77 4.25
N PHE A 40 -22.07 -19.02 5.07
CA PHE A 40 -21.54 -18.03 6.02
C PHE A 40 -20.12 -17.60 5.64
N GLY A 41 -19.71 -16.41 6.07
CA GLY A 41 -18.36 -15.90 5.81
C GLY A 41 -17.34 -16.48 6.77
N ALA A 42 -16.30 -17.11 6.24
CA ALA A 42 -15.09 -17.45 6.98
C ALA A 42 -13.89 -17.28 6.05
N LEU A 43 -12.86 -16.59 6.54
CA LEU A 43 -11.62 -16.33 5.83
C LEU A 43 -10.46 -16.46 6.82
N PRO A 44 -9.25 -16.82 6.37
CA PRO A 44 -8.07 -16.77 7.20
C PRO A 44 -7.78 -15.33 7.66
N VAL A 45 -7.09 -15.23 8.81
CA VAL A 45 -6.42 -13.99 9.18
C VAL A 45 -5.10 -13.93 8.43
N GLU A 46 -5.03 -13.04 7.46
CA GLU A 46 -3.86 -12.88 6.59
C GLU A 46 -2.90 -11.82 7.12
N ASN A 47 -1.60 -12.06 6.91
CA ASN A 47 -0.55 -11.10 7.16
C ASN A 47 -0.10 -10.41 5.85
N ALA A 48 0.87 -9.49 5.95
CA ALA A 48 1.35 -8.74 4.80
C ALA A 48 2.02 -9.61 3.72
N GLU A 49 2.69 -10.70 4.10
CA GLU A 49 3.31 -11.65 3.15
C GLU A 49 2.24 -12.44 2.38
N ASP A 50 1.15 -12.82 3.06
CA ASP A 50 0.02 -13.50 2.42
C ASP A 50 -0.59 -12.58 1.34
N ALA A 51 -0.79 -11.30 1.64
CA ALA A 51 -1.28 -10.34 0.65
C ALA A 51 -0.24 -10.06 -0.47
N TYR A 52 1.05 -9.97 -0.14
CA TYR A 52 2.13 -9.72 -1.10
C TYR A 52 2.31 -10.85 -2.11
N SER A 53 2.08 -12.10 -1.69
CA SER A 53 2.29 -13.30 -2.49
C SER A 53 1.04 -13.77 -3.25
N GLN A 54 -0.14 -13.27 -2.90
CA GLN A 54 -1.41 -13.70 -3.49
C GLN A 54 -1.65 -13.12 -4.90
N PRO A 55 -1.78 -13.98 -5.94
CA PRO A 55 -1.98 -13.52 -7.33
C PRO A 55 -3.26 -12.68 -7.52
N LEU A 56 -4.31 -12.99 -6.76
CA LEU A 56 -5.61 -12.36 -6.90
C LEU A 56 -5.57 -10.86 -6.55
N TYR A 57 -4.65 -10.44 -5.67
CA TYR A 57 -4.46 -9.02 -5.36
C TYR A 57 -3.73 -8.27 -6.47
N GLU A 58 -2.83 -8.93 -7.19
CA GLU A 58 -2.20 -8.38 -8.38
C GLU A 58 -3.16 -8.29 -9.56
N GLU A 59 -3.91 -9.35 -9.82
CA GLU A 59 -4.86 -9.41 -10.94
C GLU A 59 -5.93 -8.30 -10.86
N ARG A 60 -6.34 -7.93 -9.64
CA ARG A 60 -7.29 -6.82 -9.42
C ARG A 60 -6.61 -5.45 -9.30
N GLY A 61 -5.28 -5.38 -9.30
CA GLY A 61 -4.54 -4.12 -9.16
C GLY A 61 -4.51 -3.54 -7.73
N GLU A 62 -4.90 -4.33 -6.72
CA GLU A 62 -4.78 -3.97 -5.30
C GLU A 62 -3.33 -4.04 -4.84
N ILE A 63 -2.54 -4.94 -5.44
CA ILE A 63 -1.09 -4.95 -5.37
C ILE A 63 -0.55 -4.70 -6.79
N GLN A 64 0.40 -3.78 -6.93
CA GLN A 64 1.03 -3.48 -8.22
C GLN A 64 2.51 -3.80 -8.17
N GLN A 65 3.01 -4.52 -9.17
CA GLN A 65 4.43 -4.63 -9.43
C GLN A 65 4.92 -3.32 -10.04
N ILE A 66 5.90 -2.69 -9.39
CA ILE A 66 6.51 -1.44 -9.81
C ILE A 66 8.00 -1.65 -10.08
N ASN A 67 8.52 -0.93 -11.06
CA ASN A 67 9.94 -0.87 -11.36
C ASN A 67 10.43 0.52 -10.99
N ASP A 68 10.73 0.72 -9.71
CA ASP A 68 11.13 2.02 -9.21
C ASP A 68 12.57 2.35 -9.69
N PRO A 69 12.82 3.52 -10.27
CA PRO A 69 14.14 3.89 -10.79
C PRO A 69 15.21 4.01 -9.70
N TRP A 70 14.79 4.25 -8.45
CA TRP A 70 15.68 4.43 -7.31
C TRP A 70 15.84 3.17 -6.46
N TYR A 71 14.72 2.45 -6.23
CA TYR A 71 14.65 1.32 -5.31
C TYR A 71 14.53 -0.04 -6.02
N GLY A 72 14.46 -0.06 -7.35
CA GLY A 72 14.34 -1.28 -8.14
C GLY A 72 12.94 -1.89 -8.16
N SER A 73 12.88 -3.14 -8.64
CA SER A 73 11.61 -3.85 -8.82
C SER A 73 11.04 -4.34 -7.48
N ARG A 74 9.78 -4.02 -7.19
CA ARG A 74 9.08 -4.41 -5.96
C ARG A 74 7.57 -4.40 -6.15
N LYS A 75 6.80 -4.99 -5.24
CA LYS A 75 5.34 -4.76 -5.18
C LYS A 75 5.00 -3.69 -4.16
N ALA A 76 3.91 -2.98 -4.41
CA ALA A 76 3.34 -1.98 -3.52
C ALA A 76 1.80 -2.05 -3.52
N GLN A 77 1.19 -1.54 -2.45
CA GLN A 77 -0.25 -1.34 -2.40
C GLN A 77 -0.70 -0.39 -3.52
N GLY A 78 -1.51 -0.91 -4.44
CA GLY A 78 -2.11 -0.17 -5.54
C GLY A 78 -3.10 0.91 -5.07
N PRO A 79 -3.38 1.91 -5.93
CA PRO A 79 -4.31 2.98 -5.61
C PRO A 79 -5.75 2.47 -5.53
N VAL A 80 -6.48 2.98 -4.53
CA VAL A 80 -7.89 2.69 -4.29
C VAL A 80 -8.73 3.97 -4.24
N PRO A 81 -9.99 3.98 -4.75
CA PRO A 81 -10.68 2.86 -5.40
C PRO A 81 -10.16 2.61 -6.82
N LEU A 82 -10.44 1.41 -7.35
CA LEU A 82 -10.08 1.05 -8.72
C LEU A 82 -11.08 1.65 -9.71
N TYR A 83 -10.59 2.52 -10.59
CA TYR A 83 -11.40 3.16 -11.63
C TYR A 83 -11.34 2.35 -12.94
N SER A 84 -12.50 2.00 -13.50
CA SER A 84 -12.57 1.21 -14.73
C SER A 84 -12.13 1.96 -16.00
N GLY A 85 -12.28 3.29 -16.04
CA GLY A 85 -11.88 4.12 -17.19
C GLY A 85 -10.48 4.74 -17.08
N THR A 86 -10.00 4.95 -15.85
CA THR A 86 -8.73 5.61 -15.56
C THR A 86 -8.06 4.93 -14.37
N PRO A 87 -7.66 3.65 -14.49
CA PRO A 87 -7.06 2.93 -13.38
C PRO A 87 -5.79 3.67 -12.93
N GLY A 88 -5.69 3.89 -11.62
CA GLY A 88 -4.48 4.48 -11.05
C GLY A 88 -3.31 3.51 -11.17
N TYR A 89 -2.10 4.05 -11.26
CA TYR A 89 -0.87 3.28 -11.21
C TYR A 89 0.16 4.00 -10.35
N ILE A 90 1.14 3.23 -9.85
CA ILE A 90 2.27 3.76 -9.09
C ILE A 90 3.46 3.88 -10.04
N GLU A 91 3.86 5.11 -10.33
CA GLU A 91 5.03 5.39 -11.17
C GLU A 91 6.33 5.24 -10.39
N VAL A 92 6.37 5.86 -9.21
CA VAL A 92 7.49 5.82 -8.28
C VAL A 92 6.96 5.50 -6.89
N ALA A 93 7.71 4.70 -6.18
CA ALA A 93 7.35 4.23 -4.85
C ALA A 93 7.63 5.28 -3.78
N GLY A 94 8.51 6.22 -4.08
CA GLY A 94 8.80 7.40 -3.29
C GLY A 94 9.99 8.15 -3.86
N ASN A 95 9.92 9.48 -3.91
CA ASN A 95 11.05 10.27 -4.36
C ASN A 95 12.05 10.47 -3.20
N PRO A 96 13.36 10.31 -3.42
CA PRO A 96 14.36 10.68 -2.42
C PRO A 96 14.31 12.19 -2.14
N ILE A 97 14.82 12.59 -0.96
CA ILE A 97 14.84 14.00 -0.56
C ILE A 97 15.63 14.81 -1.58
N GLY A 98 15.03 15.88 -2.10
CA GLY A 98 15.64 16.78 -3.08
C GLY A 98 15.41 16.41 -4.55
N TRP A 99 14.66 15.33 -4.83
CA TRP A 99 14.42 14.84 -6.21
C TRP A 99 13.91 15.93 -7.16
N ASP A 100 12.95 16.73 -6.71
CA ASP A 100 12.33 17.77 -7.53
C ASP A 100 12.95 19.16 -7.36
N THR A 101 14.00 19.32 -6.53
CA THR A 101 14.51 20.65 -6.15
C THR A 101 14.98 21.46 -7.36
N GLU A 102 15.80 20.89 -8.23
CA GLU A 102 16.28 21.59 -9.42
C GLU A 102 15.12 21.92 -10.37
N ASN A 103 14.24 20.95 -10.65
CA ASN A 103 13.08 21.15 -11.51
C ASN A 103 12.18 22.29 -11.01
N VAL A 104 11.85 22.31 -9.72
CA VAL A 104 11.00 23.34 -9.11
C VAL A 104 11.66 24.72 -9.17
N LEU A 105 12.95 24.83 -8.82
CA LEU A 105 13.66 26.11 -8.83
C LEU A 105 13.83 26.68 -10.24
N ARG A 106 14.03 25.82 -11.25
CA ARG A 106 14.07 26.24 -12.65
C ARG A 106 12.70 26.70 -13.13
N LEU A 107 11.66 25.89 -12.92
CA LEU A 107 10.32 26.14 -13.43
C LEU A 107 9.65 27.34 -12.78
N PHE A 108 9.76 27.49 -11.44
CA PHE A 108 8.99 28.48 -10.70
C PHE A 108 9.82 29.69 -10.26
N CYS A 109 11.13 29.56 -10.11
CA CYS A 109 12.01 30.65 -9.70
C CYS A 109 12.90 31.19 -10.83
N GLY A 110 12.93 30.53 -11.99
CA GLY A 110 13.74 30.95 -13.14
C GLY A 110 15.25 30.87 -12.90
N LEU A 111 15.69 30.09 -11.91
CA LEU A 111 17.12 29.93 -11.62
C LEU A 111 17.78 29.05 -12.68
N THR A 112 19.04 29.33 -12.99
CA THR A 112 19.84 28.43 -13.85
C THR A 112 20.43 27.28 -13.03
N SER A 113 20.85 26.20 -13.70
CA SER A 113 21.51 25.07 -13.03
C SER A 113 22.80 25.50 -12.32
N GLU A 114 23.51 26.51 -12.81
CA GLU A 114 24.69 27.09 -12.15
C GLU A 114 24.32 27.79 -10.84
N MET A 115 23.27 28.62 -10.84
CA MET A 115 22.79 29.30 -9.63
C MET A 115 22.31 28.28 -8.59
N ILE A 116 21.59 27.24 -9.02
CA ILE A 116 21.11 26.17 -8.13
C ILE A 116 22.29 25.41 -7.53
N LYS A 117 23.30 25.09 -8.34
CA LYS A 117 24.54 24.45 -7.86
C LYS A 117 25.29 25.33 -6.87
N GLU A 118 25.30 26.65 -7.06
CA GLU A 118 25.87 27.59 -6.09
C GLU A 118 25.12 27.52 -4.76
N LEU A 119 23.78 27.59 -4.77
CA LEU A 119 22.94 27.47 -3.58
C LEU A 119 23.17 26.16 -2.82
N GLU A 120 23.40 25.06 -3.54
CA GLU A 120 23.73 23.76 -2.96
C GLU A 120 25.11 23.77 -2.29
N VAL A 121 26.12 24.37 -2.94
CA VAL A 121 27.50 24.47 -2.42
C VAL A 121 27.56 25.34 -1.15
N ILE A 122 26.77 26.42 -1.09
CA ILE A 122 26.69 27.28 0.11
C ILE A 122 25.68 26.76 1.15
N HIS A 123 25.12 25.57 0.95
CA HIS A 123 24.19 24.90 1.86
C HIS A 123 22.88 25.66 2.14
N VAL A 124 22.42 26.49 1.21
CA VAL A 124 21.08 27.08 1.26
C VAL A 124 20.01 26.05 0.88
N ILE A 125 20.35 25.13 -0.02
CA ILE A 125 19.53 23.96 -0.38
C ILE A 125 20.33 22.65 -0.18
N GLY A 126 19.62 21.55 0.03
CA GLY A 126 20.21 20.23 0.18
C GLY A 126 20.57 19.55 -1.15
N LYS A 127 21.42 18.52 -1.08
CA LYS A 127 21.68 17.61 -2.22
C LYS A 127 20.59 16.56 -2.32
N LEU A 128 20.47 15.95 -3.50
CA LEU A 128 19.64 14.76 -3.69
C LEU A 128 20.16 13.62 -2.80
N ALA A 129 19.33 13.16 -1.86
CA ALA A 129 19.72 12.17 -0.87
C ALA A 129 20.01 10.81 -1.54
N GLY A 130 21.19 10.25 -1.26
CA GLY A 130 21.64 8.98 -1.84
C GLY A 130 22.16 9.08 -3.27
N ALA A 131 22.25 10.28 -3.84
CA ALA A 131 22.67 10.54 -5.21
C ALA A 131 24.09 11.11 -5.32
N ASP A 132 24.98 10.77 -4.39
CA ASP A 132 26.31 11.38 -4.31
C ASP A 132 27.09 11.33 -5.65
N ASN A 133 26.69 10.45 -6.58
CA ASN A 133 27.22 10.35 -7.95
C ASN A 133 26.14 10.22 -9.07
N LEU A 134 24.86 10.52 -8.82
CA LEU A 134 23.74 10.22 -9.76
C LEU A 134 23.06 11.48 -10.34
N ARG A 135 23.73 12.64 -10.34
CA ARG A 135 23.12 13.91 -10.75
C ARG A 135 22.72 13.97 -12.24
N ASP A 136 23.09 12.98 -13.04
CA ASP A 136 22.92 12.96 -14.49
C ASP A 136 21.59 12.32 -14.98
N TRP A 137 20.59 12.15 -14.10
CA TRP A 137 19.30 11.52 -14.43
C TRP A 137 18.22 12.49 -14.95
N TRP A 138 18.63 13.59 -15.62
CA TRP A 138 17.73 14.54 -16.30
C TRP A 138 18.45 15.22 -17.47
#